data_AF-A0A6J4TUP9-F1
#
_entry.id   AF-A0A6J4TUP9-F1
#
_cell.length_a   1.000
_cell.length_b   1.000
_cell.length_c   1.000
_cell.angle_alpha   90.00
_cell.angle_beta   90.00
_cell.angle_gamma   90.00
#
_symmetry.space_group_name_H-M   'P 1'
#
loop_
_entity.id
_entity.type
_entity.pdbx_description
1 polymer ?
#
loop_
_entity_poly.entity_id
_entity_poly.type
_entity_poly.pdbx_seq_one_letter_code
_entity_poly.pdbx_strand_id
1 'polypeptide(L)'
;MSGSRRRGLPALAAALALALPSAAGAAPPDPKPFRADDAGGFRNIIPPGQNGHANAADVAAFGLTRTRPPNSSDQLKPYADLVFAAPGLKPAQLDELYKDASFGVPPGQEAARYSPRDDVTIQRDRGFGVPHIYGTTRAGTMFGAGYVGAEDRLFLMDVLRHVGRAELTSFVGGSQGNRDMDREQWRIAPYTEADLERQFEQLDDLYGADGRTVQDDVRNYVAGINRYIAEATA
;
A
#
# COMPACT_ATOMS: atom_id res chain seq x y z
N MET A 1 0.95 -33.06 -82.70
CA MET A 1 0.07 -33.89 -81.83
C MET A 1 0.07 -33.25 -80.46
N SER A 2 -0.90 -32.35 -80.22
CA SER A 2 -2.01 -32.51 -79.27
C SER A 2 -1.59 -32.55 -77.78
N GLY A 3 -2.20 -31.66 -76.98
CA GLY A 3 -2.26 -31.78 -75.51
C GLY A 3 -1.74 -30.55 -74.78
N SER A 4 -2.57 -29.54 -74.54
CA SER A 4 -3.33 -29.35 -73.27
C SER A 4 -2.79 -28.12 -72.51
N ARG A 5 -3.42 -26.96 -72.73
CA ARG A 5 -3.22 -25.74 -71.92
C ARG A 5 -4.04 -25.87 -70.63
N ARG A 6 -3.38 -26.10 -69.49
CA ARG A 6 -4.01 -25.97 -68.17
C ARG A 6 -3.98 -24.50 -67.75
N ARG A 7 -5.17 -23.89 -67.64
CA ARG A 7 -5.37 -22.56 -67.03
C ARG A 7 -5.31 -22.73 -65.51
N GLY A 8 -4.28 -22.18 -64.87
CA GLY A 8 -4.23 -22.06 -63.41
C GLY A 8 -5.04 -20.85 -62.96
N LEU A 9 -6.05 -21.06 -62.11
CA LEU A 9 -6.69 -19.99 -61.35
C LEU A 9 -5.77 -19.58 -60.18
N PRO A 10 -5.57 -18.28 -59.89
CA PRO A 10 -4.94 -17.86 -58.65
C PRO A 10 -5.92 -18.05 -57.49
N ALA A 11 -5.52 -18.83 -56.48
CA ALA A 11 -6.25 -18.95 -55.22
C ALA A 11 -6.06 -17.67 -54.40
N LEU A 12 -7.13 -16.91 -54.19
CA LEU A 12 -7.17 -15.75 -53.31
C LEU A 12 -7.26 -16.27 -51.86
N ALA A 13 -6.15 -16.20 -51.11
CA ALA A 13 -6.14 -16.50 -49.69
C ALA A 13 -6.74 -15.31 -48.92
N ALA A 14 -7.99 -15.44 -48.48
CA ALA A 14 -8.62 -14.49 -47.58
C ALA A 14 -8.09 -14.72 -46.15
N ALA A 15 -7.23 -13.82 -45.67
CA ALA A 15 -6.82 -13.79 -44.27
C ALA A 15 -8.00 -13.26 -43.43
N LEU A 16 -8.69 -14.17 -42.74
CA LEU A 16 -9.71 -13.82 -41.75
C LEU A 16 -9.00 -13.34 -40.48
N ALA A 17 -8.88 -12.03 -40.29
CA ALA A 17 -8.42 -11.46 -39.03
C ALA A 17 -9.50 -11.68 -37.97
N LEU A 18 -9.32 -12.69 -37.12
CA LEU A 18 -10.09 -12.88 -35.90
C LEU A 18 -9.80 -11.71 -34.96
N ALA A 19 -10.68 -10.71 -34.97
CA ALA A 19 -10.72 -9.71 -33.92
C ALA A 19 -11.18 -10.39 -32.63
N LEU A 20 -10.23 -10.70 -31.75
CA LEU A 20 -10.54 -11.11 -30.38
C LEU A 20 -11.26 -9.93 -29.70
N PRO A 21 -12.43 -10.14 -29.07
CA PRO A 21 -13.06 -9.08 -28.31
C PRO A 21 -12.15 -8.73 -27.14
N SER A 22 -11.64 -7.49 -27.12
CA SER A 22 -11.03 -6.92 -25.92
C SER A 22 -12.08 -6.98 -24.81
N ALA A 23 -11.82 -7.79 -23.77
CA ALA A 23 -12.62 -7.71 -22.56
C ALA A 23 -12.55 -6.27 -22.08
N ALA A 24 -13.67 -5.55 -22.14
CA ALA A 24 -13.78 -4.25 -21.50
C ALA A 24 -13.56 -4.49 -20.01
N GLY A 25 -12.37 -4.12 -19.51
CA GLY A 25 -12.08 -4.16 -18.08
C GLY A 25 -13.16 -3.36 -17.37
N ALA A 26 -13.71 -3.91 -16.30
CA ALA A 26 -14.64 -3.16 -15.46
C ALA A 26 -13.95 -1.88 -14.98
N ALA A 27 -14.66 -0.75 -14.98
CA ALA A 27 -14.11 0.47 -14.41
C ALA A 27 -13.87 0.26 -12.90
N PRO A 28 -12.81 0.84 -12.33
CA PRO A 28 -12.55 0.73 -10.90
C PRO A 28 -13.68 1.36 -10.08
N PRO A 29 -13.89 0.89 -8.84
CA PRO A 29 -15.05 1.28 -8.05
C PRO A 29 -15.03 2.78 -7.75
N ASP A 30 -16.19 3.42 -7.87
CA ASP A 30 -16.29 4.83 -7.48
C ASP A 30 -16.09 5.00 -5.96
N PRO A 31 -15.36 6.04 -5.53
CA PRO A 31 -15.27 6.38 -4.11
C PRO A 31 -16.64 6.67 -3.51
N LYS A 32 -16.85 6.16 -2.28
CA LYS A 32 -18.08 6.45 -1.54
C LYS A 32 -18.09 7.90 -1.03
N PRO A 33 -19.28 8.51 -0.84
CA PRO A 33 -19.40 9.81 -0.19
C PRO A 33 -18.70 9.87 1.16
N PHE A 34 -18.26 11.06 1.56
CA PHE A 34 -17.69 11.29 2.88
C PHE A 34 -18.63 10.80 3.99
N ARG A 35 -18.08 10.06 4.96
CA ARG A 35 -18.79 9.41 6.08
C ARG A 35 -19.79 8.33 5.69
N ALA A 36 -19.72 7.79 4.47
CA ALA A 36 -20.49 6.60 4.12
C ALA A 36 -20.04 5.39 4.96
N ASP A 37 -21.00 4.68 5.54
CA ASP A 37 -20.80 3.52 6.42
C ASP A 37 -19.93 3.81 7.67
N ASP A 38 -19.88 5.08 8.08
CA ASP A 38 -19.06 5.55 9.19
C ASP A 38 -19.86 5.59 10.51
N ALA A 39 -19.30 5.02 11.57
CA ALA A 39 -19.90 5.10 12.91
C ALA A 39 -19.66 6.46 13.59
N GLY A 40 -18.74 7.27 13.06
CA GLY A 40 -18.42 8.61 13.53
C GLY A 40 -17.66 8.66 14.85
N GLY A 41 -17.14 9.84 15.18
CA GLY A 41 -16.47 10.10 16.47
C GLY A 41 -15.05 9.56 16.60
N PHE A 42 -14.53 8.88 15.58
CA PHE A 42 -13.13 8.44 15.55
C PHE A 42 -12.21 9.58 15.16
N ARG A 43 -11.15 9.74 15.94
CA ARG A 43 -10.08 10.69 15.70
C ARG A 43 -8.74 9.98 15.90
N ASN A 44 -7.74 10.36 15.13
CA ASN A 44 -6.40 9.81 15.30
C ASN A 44 -5.32 10.87 15.07
N ILE A 45 -4.08 10.49 15.34
CA ILE A 45 -2.90 11.26 14.98
C ILE A 45 -1.72 10.30 14.91
N ILE A 46 -0.86 10.48 13.91
CA ILE A 46 0.35 9.67 13.75
C ILE A 46 1.57 10.60 13.72
N PRO A 47 2.38 10.67 14.81
CA PRO A 47 3.42 11.68 14.92
C PRO A 47 4.40 11.76 13.73
N PRO A 48 4.81 10.64 13.10
CA PRO A 48 5.67 10.69 11.91
C PRO A 48 5.01 11.25 10.63
N GLY A 49 3.70 11.54 10.63
CA GLY A 49 2.95 11.88 9.42
C GLY A 49 2.65 10.66 8.55
N GLN A 50 1.88 10.86 7.47
CA GLN A 50 1.54 9.78 6.54
C GLN A 50 2.68 9.39 5.61
N ASN A 51 3.40 10.37 5.09
CA ASN A 51 4.46 10.16 4.10
C ASN A 51 5.78 9.80 4.78
N GLY A 52 6.19 8.53 4.68
CA GLY A 52 7.47 8.03 5.17
C GLY A 52 8.56 7.98 4.09
N HIS A 53 8.32 8.56 2.92
CA HIS A 53 9.20 8.54 1.76
C HIS A 53 9.84 9.92 1.51
N ALA A 54 11.06 9.92 0.98
CA ALA A 54 11.75 11.11 0.49
C ALA A 54 12.59 10.73 -0.74
N ASN A 55 12.43 11.47 -1.84
CA ASN A 55 13.28 11.31 -3.02
C ASN A 55 14.53 12.22 -2.94
N ALA A 56 15.40 12.15 -3.94
CA ALA A 56 16.64 12.94 -3.97
C ALA A 56 16.39 14.46 -3.96
N ALA A 57 15.31 14.94 -4.61
CA ALA A 57 14.94 16.35 -4.60
C ALA A 57 14.47 16.79 -3.21
N ASP A 58 13.69 15.95 -2.52
CA ASP A 58 13.27 16.21 -1.14
C ASP A 58 14.45 16.28 -0.17
N VAL A 59 15.42 15.37 -0.31
CA VAL A 59 16.64 15.36 0.50
C VAL A 59 17.48 16.62 0.23
N ALA A 60 17.61 17.02 -1.04
CA ALA A 60 18.29 18.26 -1.41
C ALA A 60 17.58 19.50 -0.83
N ALA A 61 16.26 19.58 -0.96
CA ALA A 61 15.45 20.65 -0.39
C ALA A 61 15.61 20.72 1.14
N PHE A 62 15.61 19.57 1.82
CA PHE A 62 15.86 19.51 3.25
C PHE A 62 17.27 20.02 3.61
N GLY A 63 18.29 19.67 2.83
CA GLY A 63 19.65 20.17 3.04
C GLY A 63 19.77 21.69 2.91
N LEU A 64 19.04 22.30 1.97
CA LEU A 64 19.10 23.72 1.66
C LEU A 64 18.23 24.58 2.59
N THR A 65 16.97 24.20 2.78
CA THR A 65 15.96 25.06 3.43
C THR A 65 15.32 24.39 4.65
N ARG A 66 15.73 23.18 5.00
CA ARG A 66 15.07 22.34 6.03
C ARG A 66 13.61 22.03 5.72
N THR A 67 13.19 22.20 4.47
CA THR A 67 11.87 21.81 4.00
C THR A 67 11.80 20.29 3.94
N ARG A 68 10.82 19.72 4.64
CA ARG A 68 10.54 18.29 4.60
C ARG A 68 9.53 17.97 3.48
N PRO A 69 9.48 16.72 2.99
CA PRO A 69 8.38 16.27 2.15
C PRO A 69 7.02 16.61 2.79
N PRO A 70 6.00 16.91 1.97
CA PRO A 70 4.63 17.03 2.46
C PRO A 70 4.22 15.80 3.27
N ASN A 71 3.44 16.02 4.33
CA ASN A 71 2.87 14.98 5.18
C ASN A 71 3.86 14.06 5.90
N SER A 72 5.15 14.46 6.02
CA SER A 72 6.18 13.65 6.68
C SER A 72 6.50 14.07 8.13
N SER A 73 5.80 15.07 8.66
CA SER A 73 5.91 15.53 10.06
C SER A 73 4.78 16.48 10.49
N ASP A 74 3.75 16.65 9.66
CA ASP A 74 2.64 17.59 9.86
C ASP A 74 1.77 17.27 11.09
N GLN A 75 1.79 16.01 11.51
CA GLN A 75 1.08 15.50 12.69
C GLN A 75 1.95 15.48 13.95
N LEU A 76 3.23 15.83 13.87
CA LEU A 76 4.12 15.82 15.04
C LEU A 76 3.74 16.92 16.04
N LYS A 77 3.45 18.13 15.55
CA LYS A 77 3.13 19.27 16.42
C LYS A 77 1.85 19.04 17.23
N PRO A 78 0.69 18.68 16.63
CA PRO A 78 -0.51 18.46 17.42
C PRO A 78 -0.35 17.30 18.43
N TYR A 79 0.45 16.27 18.09
CA TYR A 79 0.79 15.21 19.06
C TYR A 79 1.65 15.73 20.22
N ALA A 80 2.65 16.57 19.96
CA ALA A 80 3.45 17.18 21.02
C ALA A 80 2.59 18.07 21.93
N ASP A 81 1.68 18.85 21.34
CA ASP A 81 0.77 19.72 22.08
C ASP A 81 -0.21 18.92 22.97
N LEU A 82 -0.62 17.72 22.54
CA LEU A 82 -1.46 16.82 23.32
C LEU A 82 -0.82 16.43 24.66
N VAL A 83 0.51 16.20 24.67
CA VAL A 83 1.25 15.86 25.90
C VAL A 83 1.17 16.99 26.92
N PHE A 84 1.21 18.25 26.48
CA PHE A 84 1.12 19.43 27.35
C PHE A 84 -0.33 19.80 27.71
N ALA A 85 -1.31 19.36 26.92
CA ALA A 85 -2.72 19.56 27.24
C ALA A 85 -3.19 18.67 28.40
N ALA A 86 -2.51 17.55 28.67
CA ALA A 86 -2.84 16.65 29.78
C ALA A 86 -2.37 17.20 31.15
N PRO A 87 -3.15 17.01 32.24
CA PRO A 87 -4.44 16.34 32.31
C PRO A 87 -5.65 17.24 31.99
N GLY A 88 -5.45 18.51 31.63
CA GLY A 88 -6.50 19.52 31.42
C GLY A 88 -7.19 19.50 30.05
N LEU A 89 -7.11 18.39 29.31
CA LEU A 89 -7.62 18.27 27.95
C LEU A 89 -9.14 18.46 27.91
N LYS A 90 -9.60 19.41 27.10
CA LYS A 90 -11.03 19.70 26.92
C LYS A 90 -11.56 19.10 25.62
N PRO A 91 -12.84 18.69 25.56
CA PRO A 91 -13.46 18.20 24.34
C PRO A 91 -13.30 19.13 23.13
N ALA A 92 -13.36 20.45 23.36
CA ALA A 92 -13.20 21.46 22.30
C ALA A 92 -11.79 21.50 21.68
N GLN A 93 -10.77 20.95 22.33
CA GLN A 93 -9.39 20.91 21.83
C GLN A 93 -9.12 19.67 20.97
N LEU A 94 -10.06 18.72 20.91
CA LEU A 94 -9.83 17.44 20.24
C LEU A 94 -9.69 17.59 18.72
N ASP A 95 -10.41 18.52 18.10
CA ASP A 95 -10.33 18.77 16.65
C ASP A 95 -9.06 19.56 16.26
N GLU A 96 -8.35 20.14 17.24
CA GLU A 96 -7.05 20.79 17.05
C GLU A 96 -5.89 19.80 17.23
N LEU A 97 -6.06 18.82 18.13
CA LEU A 97 -5.01 17.89 18.56
C LEU A 97 -5.07 16.54 17.84
N TYR A 98 -6.20 16.21 17.21
CA TYR A 98 -6.39 15.00 16.42
C TYR A 98 -7.03 15.33 15.07
N LYS A 99 -6.75 14.51 14.07
CA LYS A 99 -7.45 14.57 12.78
C LYS A 99 -8.72 13.73 12.80
N ASP A 100 -9.72 14.18 12.05
CA ASP A 100 -10.92 13.39 11.76
C ASP A 100 -10.50 12.10 11.03
N ALA A 101 -10.86 10.96 11.60
CA ALA A 101 -10.56 9.64 11.03
C ALA A 101 -11.79 9.04 10.31
N SER A 102 -12.76 9.89 9.97
CA SER A 102 -13.95 9.50 9.21
C SER A 102 -13.59 8.83 7.88
N PHE A 103 -14.51 7.99 7.38
CA PHE A 103 -14.35 7.33 6.10
C PHE A 103 -14.58 8.28 4.91
N GLY A 104 -13.78 8.09 3.87
CA GLY A 104 -13.76 8.91 2.65
C GLY A 104 -13.18 10.32 2.84
N VAL A 105 -13.14 11.06 1.74
CA VAL A 105 -12.56 12.41 1.69
C VAL A 105 -13.68 13.46 1.64
N PRO A 106 -13.63 14.52 2.46
CA PRO A 106 -14.60 15.62 2.38
C PRO A 106 -14.66 16.28 0.98
N PRO A 107 -15.82 16.80 0.55
CA PRO A 107 -15.94 17.51 -0.71
C PRO A 107 -14.90 18.64 -0.84
N GLY A 108 -14.19 18.69 -1.98
CA GLY A 108 -13.15 19.67 -2.23
C GLY A 108 -11.80 19.40 -1.55
N GLN A 109 -11.67 18.32 -0.78
CA GLN A 109 -10.42 17.94 -0.08
C GLN A 109 -9.68 16.77 -0.75
N GLU A 110 -10.07 16.36 -1.96
CA GLU A 110 -9.34 15.35 -2.74
C GLU A 110 -8.06 15.95 -3.32
N ALA A 111 -6.91 15.35 -2.99
CA ALA A 111 -5.61 15.70 -3.55
C ALA A 111 -5.32 14.91 -4.82
N ALA A 112 -5.60 13.61 -4.79
CA ALA A 112 -5.36 12.68 -5.88
C ALA A 112 -6.38 11.55 -5.88
N ARG A 113 -6.65 11.04 -7.08
CA ARG A 113 -7.42 9.82 -7.32
C ARG A 113 -6.78 9.01 -8.43
N TYR A 114 -6.54 7.72 -8.19
CA TYR A 114 -5.89 6.82 -9.14
C TYR A 114 -6.29 5.37 -8.88
N SER A 115 -5.92 4.48 -9.80
CA SER A 115 -6.31 3.07 -9.79
C SER A 115 -5.10 2.21 -10.15
N PRO A 116 -4.48 1.51 -9.18
CA PRO A 116 -3.33 0.64 -9.43
C PRO A 116 -3.74 -0.75 -9.98
N ARG A 117 -5.04 -1.05 -9.94
CA ARG A 117 -5.68 -2.26 -10.46
C ARG A 117 -7.13 -1.95 -10.79
N ASP A 118 -7.68 -2.59 -11.82
CA ASP A 118 -9.01 -2.33 -12.36
C ASP A 118 -10.18 -2.53 -11.37
N ASP A 119 -9.96 -3.23 -10.25
CA ASP A 119 -10.94 -3.39 -9.17
C ASP A 119 -10.65 -2.52 -7.93
N VAL A 120 -9.70 -1.58 -8.01
CA VAL A 120 -9.26 -0.70 -6.90
C VAL A 120 -9.21 0.76 -7.31
N THR A 121 -9.81 1.62 -6.48
CA THR A 121 -9.61 3.07 -6.50
C THR A 121 -8.99 3.54 -5.20
N ILE A 122 -8.00 4.43 -5.30
CA ILE A 122 -7.39 5.13 -4.17
C ILE A 122 -7.73 6.62 -4.29
N GLN A 123 -8.21 7.20 -3.19
CA GLN A 123 -8.25 8.65 -2.99
C GLN A 123 -7.25 9.04 -1.90
N ARG A 124 -6.56 10.18 -2.08
CA ARG A 124 -5.76 10.79 -1.01
C ARG A 124 -6.35 12.14 -0.62
N ASP A 125 -6.47 12.38 0.68
CA ASP A 125 -6.88 13.69 1.18
C ASP A 125 -5.76 14.74 0.99
N ARG A 126 -6.13 16.02 0.97
CA ARG A 126 -5.19 17.16 0.91
C ARG A 126 -4.53 17.50 2.23
N GLY A 127 -5.19 17.18 3.35
CA GLY A 127 -4.79 17.69 4.67
C GLY A 127 -3.56 16.98 5.20
N PHE A 128 -3.61 15.64 5.26
CA PHE A 128 -2.60 14.78 5.84
C PHE A 128 -2.14 13.68 4.86
N GLY A 129 -2.69 13.63 3.64
CA GLY A 129 -2.33 12.63 2.63
C GLY A 129 -2.83 11.22 2.95
N VAL A 130 -3.89 11.08 3.77
CA VAL A 130 -4.43 9.76 4.14
C VAL A 130 -4.98 9.06 2.89
N PRO A 131 -4.55 7.81 2.59
CA PRO A 131 -5.16 7.04 1.53
C PRO A 131 -6.49 6.43 2.00
N HIS A 132 -7.52 6.56 1.15
CA HIS A 132 -8.82 5.91 1.26
C HIS A 132 -8.95 4.91 0.10
N ILE A 133 -9.11 3.64 0.44
CA ILE A 133 -9.05 2.52 -0.50
C ILE A 133 -10.46 1.98 -0.72
N TYR A 134 -10.84 1.86 -1.99
CA TYR A 134 -12.11 1.29 -2.42
C TYR A 134 -11.80 0.10 -3.33
N GLY A 135 -12.20 -1.10 -2.91
CA GLY A 135 -12.14 -2.32 -3.72
C GLY A 135 -13.54 -2.85 -4.01
N THR A 136 -13.76 -3.45 -5.17
CA THR A 136 -15.03 -4.18 -5.45
C THR A 136 -15.11 -5.49 -4.67
N THR A 137 -13.95 -6.01 -4.22
CA THR A 137 -13.81 -7.23 -3.43
C THR A 137 -12.85 -7.00 -2.26
N ARG A 138 -12.88 -7.90 -1.27
CA ARG A 138 -11.88 -7.91 -0.18
C ARG A 138 -10.45 -8.03 -0.72
N ALA A 139 -10.24 -8.87 -1.73
CA ALA A 139 -8.94 -9.02 -2.40
C ALA A 139 -8.46 -7.70 -3.03
N GLY A 140 -9.35 -6.96 -3.68
CA GLY A 140 -9.11 -5.59 -4.15
C GLY A 140 -8.68 -4.65 -3.05
N THR A 141 -9.47 -4.58 -1.96
CA THR A 141 -9.14 -3.70 -0.83
C THR A 141 -7.81 -4.05 -0.18
N MET A 142 -7.51 -5.34 0.03
CA MET A 142 -6.22 -5.78 0.59
C MET A 142 -5.05 -5.47 -0.33
N PHE A 143 -5.20 -5.65 -1.64
CA PHE A 143 -4.22 -5.22 -2.63
C PHE A 143 -3.98 -3.71 -2.56
N GLY A 144 -5.04 -2.90 -2.57
CA GLY A 144 -4.92 -1.45 -2.47
C GLY A 144 -4.23 -1.01 -1.18
N ALA A 145 -4.51 -1.67 -0.05
CA ALA A 145 -3.86 -1.42 1.23
C ALA A 145 -2.35 -1.72 1.20
N GLY A 146 -1.94 -2.81 0.56
CA GLY A 146 -0.54 -3.13 0.36
C GLY A 146 0.17 -2.12 -0.54
N TYR A 147 -0.48 -1.74 -1.64
CA TYR A 147 0.04 -0.77 -2.60
C TYR A 147 0.32 0.59 -1.93
N VAL A 148 -0.68 1.20 -1.27
CA VAL A 148 -0.47 2.52 -0.62
C VAL A 148 0.46 2.44 0.58
N GLY A 149 0.49 1.29 1.26
CA GLY A 149 1.43 1.05 2.35
C GLY A 149 2.88 1.09 1.86
N ALA A 150 3.16 0.47 0.71
CA ALA A 150 4.47 0.54 0.07
C ALA A 150 4.76 1.96 -0.46
N GLU A 151 3.77 2.60 -1.08
CA GLU A 151 3.90 3.98 -1.56
C GLU A 151 4.38 4.94 -0.47
N ASP A 152 3.80 4.85 0.73
CA ASP A 152 4.16 5.73 1.83
C ASP A 152 5.36 5.23 2.65
N ARG A 153 5.60 3.91 2.73
CA ARG A 153 6.51 3.32 3.75
C ARG A 153 7.34 2.13 3.28
N LEU A 154 7.57 1.93 1.98
CA LEU A 154 8.34 0.78 1.47
C LEU A 154 9.70 0.61 2.15
N PHE A 155 10.47 1.67 2.36
CA PHE A 155 11.76 1.57 3.04
C PHE A 155 11.63 1.06 4.47
N LEU A 156 10.66 1.56 5.23
CA LEU A 156 10.39 1.07 6.58
C LEU A 156 9.92 -0.39 6.58
N MET A 157 9.06 -0.77 5.63
CA MET A 157 8.64 -2.16 5.45
C MET A 157 9.85 -3.07 5.23
N ASP A 158 10.81 -2.65 4.39
CA ASP A 158 11.99 -3.44 4.09
C ASP A 158 12.94 -3.52 5.29
N VAL A 159 13.13 -2.42 6.04
CA VAL A 159 13.85 -2.45 7.32
C VAL A 159 13.21 -3.45 8.28
N LEU A 160 11.89 -3.40 8.47
CA LEU A 160 11.18 -4.29 9.39
C LEU A 160 11.18 -5.75 8.92
N ARG A 161 11.21 -6.00 7.60
CA ARG A 161 11.37 -7.33 7.02
C ARG A 161 12.71 -7.96 7.41
N HIS A 162 13.78 -7.17 7.46
CA HIS A 162 15.10 -7.60 7.92
C HIS A 162 15.16 -7.71 9.45
N VAL A 163 14.55 -6.79 10.20
CA VAL A 163 14.42 -6.90 11.67
C VAL A 163 13.75 -8.22 12.04
N GLY A 164 12.61 -8.53 11.40
CA GLY A 164 11.89 -9.78 11.64
C GLY A 164 12.71 -11.03 11.34
N ARG A 165 13.70 -10.95 10.44
CA ARG A 165 14.62 -12.05 10.10
C ARG A 165 15.91 -12.06 10.93
N ALA A 166 16.08 -11.09 11.83
CA ALA A 166 17.35 -10.84 12.52
C ALA A 166 18.53 -10.62 11.55
N GLU A 167 18.26 -9.91 10.46
CA GLU A 167 19.19 -9.56 9.38
C GLU A 167 19.35 -8.03 9.24
N LEU A 168 19.01 -7.24 10.27
CA LEU A 168 19.11 -5.78 10.20
C LEU A 168 20.56 -5.32 9.95
N THR A 169 21.53 -5.98 10.60
CA THR A 169 22.95 -5.63 10.51
C THR A 169 23.49 -5.72 9.09
N SER A 170 23.06 -6.71 8.29
CA SER A 170 23.50 -6.84 6.89
C SER A 170 22.86 -5.80 5.98
N PHE A 171 21.66 -5.32 6.32
CA PHE A 171 20.89 -4.39 5.49
C PHE A 171 21.27 -2.91 5.72
N VAL A 172 21.24 -2.43 6.96
CA VAL A 172 21.48 -1.00 7.29
C VAL A 172 22.80 -0.75 8.02
N GLY A 173 23.65 -1.77 8.13
CA GLY A 173 25.02 -1.69 8.64
C GLY A 173 25.20 -2.17 10.10
N GLY A 174 26.43 -2.52 10.45
CA GLY A 174 26.77 -3.15 11.73
C GLY A 174 27.07 -2.17 12.86
N SER A 175 26.15 -1.27 13.20
CA SER A 175 26.24 -0.53 14.47
C SER A 175 26.03 -1.49 15.66
N GLN A 176 26.48 -1.11 16.86
CA GLN A 176 26.21 -1.91 18.06
C GLN A 176 24.71 -2.10 18.30
N GLY A 177 23.91 -1.04 18.11
CA GLY A 177 22.46 -1.10 18.25
C GLY A 177 21.81 -2.08 17.27
N ASN A 178 22.22 -2.09 16.00
CA ASN A 178 21.67 -3.01 15.00
C ASN A 178 22.01 -4.47 15.33
N ARG A 179 23.25 -4.74 15.77
CA ARG A 179 23.64 -6.08 16.25
C ARG A 179 22.83 -6.53 17.46
N ASP A 180 22.54 -5.62 18.38
CA ASP A 180 21.76 -5.91 19.57
C ASP A 180 20.28 -6.19 19.21
N MET A 181 19.72 -5.51 18.21
CA MET A 181 18.40 -5.82 17.67
C MET A 181 18.34 -7.23 17.04
N ASP A 182 19.32 -7.60 16.21
CA ASP A 182 19.37 -8.95 15.63
C ASP A 182 19.49 -10.03 16.72
N ARG A 183 20.36 -9.81 17.72
CA ARG A 183 20.50 -10.72 18.86
C ARG A 183 19.20 -10.85 19.64
N GLU A 184 18.50 -9.74 19.86
CA GLU A 184 17.24 -9.73 20.60
C GLU A 184 16.15 -10.49 19.84
N GLN A 185 16.02 -10.27 18.53
CA GLN A 185 15.06 -11.01 17.71
C GLN A 185 15.31 -12.53 17.79
N TRP A 186 16.58 -12.96 17.66
CA TRP A 186 16.98 -14.36 17.86
C TRP A 186 16.64 -14.89 19.25
N ARG A 187 16.68 -14.04 20.28
CA ARG A 187 16.41 -14.43 21.67
C ARG A 187 14.91 -14.63 21.94
N ILE A 188 14.04 -13.80 21.35
CA ILE A 188 12.61 -13.78 21.70
C ILE A 188 11.71 -14.49 20.68
N ALA A 189 12.12 -14.55 19.42
CA ALA A 189 11.33 -15.14 18.34
C ALA A 189 12.24 -15.80 17.28
N PRO A 190 13.04 -16.81 17.65
CA PRO A 190 13.86 -17.54 16.69
C PRO A 190 12.97 -18.35 15.74
N TYR A 191 13.24 -18.26 14.45
CA TYR A 191 12.62 -19.11 13.44
C TYR A 191 13.56 -19.31 12.24
N THR A 192 13.34 -20.39 11.49
CA THR A 192 13.90 -20.63 10.16
C THR A 192 12.87 -20.29 9.09
N GLU A 193 13.28 -20.00 7.85
CA GLU A 193 12.31 -19.74 6.76
C GLU A 193 11.29 -20.88 6.61
N ALA A 194 11.70 -22.14 6.83
CA ALA A 194 10.78 -23.27 6.83
C ALA A 194 9.75 -23.20 7.98
N ASP A 195 10.10 -22.66 9.14
CA ASP A 195 9.14 -22.43 10.22
C ASP A 195 8.13 -21.34 9.86
N LEU A 196 8.58 -20.27 9.18
CA LEU A 196 7.72 -19.19 8.71
C LEU A 196 6.75 -19.68 7.63
N GLU A 197 7.24 -20.43 6.65
CA GLU A 197 6.42 -21.06 5.60
C GLU A 197 5.36 -21.96 6.22
N ARG A 198 5.76 -22.89 7.10
CA ARG A 198 4.81 -23.78 7.78
C ARG A 198 3.77 -23.01 8.60
N GLN A 199 4.17 -21.95 9.30
CA GLN A 199 3.24 -21.10 10.05
C GLN A 199 2.16 -20.51 9.17
N PHE A 200 2.52 -20.06 7.97
CA PHE A 200 1.58 -19.52 7.00
C PHE A 200 0.72 -20.63 6.37
N GLU A 201 1.33 -21.72 5.94
CA GLU A 201 0.67 -22.82 5.21
C GLU A 201 -0.37 -23.54 6.06
N GLN A 202 -0.15 -23.72 7.36
CA GLN A 202 -1.07 -24.45 8.23
C GLN A 202 -2.25 -23.60 8.76
N LEU A 203 -2.35 -22.32 8.41
CA LEU A 203 -3.38 -21.43 8.97
C LEU A 203 -4.80 -21.96 8.75
N ASP A 204 -5.09 -22.50 7.58
CA ASP A 204 -6.39 -23.07 7.25
C ASP A 204 -6.68 -24.40 7.94
N ASP A 205 -5.66 -25.21 8.17
CA ASP A 205 -5.78 -26.42 8.99
C ASP A 205 -6.06 -26.07 10.46
N LEU A 206 -5.37 -25.06 11.01
CA LEU A 206 -5.49 -24.65 12.41
C LEU A 206 -6.76 -23.82 12.69
N TYR A 207 -7.16 -22.96 11.76
CA TYR A 207 -8.20 -21.95 11.96
C TYR A 207 -9.35 -22.05 10.94
N GLY A 208 -9.37 -23.07 10.10
CA GLY A 208 -10.45 -23.32 9.15
C GLY A 208 -10.62 -22.22 8.11
N ALA A 209 -11.85 -21.73 7.96
CA ALA A 209 -12.19 -20.71 6.97
C ALA A 209 -11.53 -19.35 7.27
N ASP A 210 -11.36 -19.00 8.54
CA ASP A 210 -10.70 -17.77 8.94
C ASP A 210 -9.20 -17.82 8.59
N GLY A 211 -8.58 -18.99 8.77
CA GLY A 211 -7.20 -19.25 8.34
C GLY A 211 -6.98 -19.03 6.85
N ARG A 212 -7.86 -19.60 6.00
CA ARG A 212 -7.82 -19.35 4.53
C ARG A 212 -8.00 -17.88 4.20
N THR A 213 -8.92 -17.21 4.88
CA THR A 213 -9.17 -15.77 4.67
C THR A 213 -7.92 -14.95 4.98
N VAL A 214 -7.22 -15.23 6.08
CA VAL A 214 -5.96 -14.56 6.43
C VAL A 214 -4.88 -14.85 5.39
N GLN A 215 -4.73 -16.09 4.94
CA GLN A 215 -3.77 -16.44 3.91
C GLN A 215 -4.01 -15.65 2.61
N ASP A 216 -5.27 -15.57 2.17
CA ASP A 216 -5.63 -14.84 0.96
C ASP A 216 -5.44 -13.33 1.13
N ASP A 217 -5.79 -12.76 2.28
CA ASP A 217 -5.57 -11.35 2.58
C ASP A 217 -4.09 -10.98 2.54
N VAL A 218 -3.23 -11.80 3.16
CA VAL A 218 -1.77 -11.60 3.15
C VAL A 218 -1.22 -11.66 1.72
N ARG A 219 -1.62 -12.66 0.92
CA ARG A 219 -1.20 -12.78 -0.49
C ARG A 219 -1.59 -11.54 -1.30
N ASN A 220 -2.83 -11.06 -1.13
CA ASN A 220 -3.31 -9.88 -1.83
C ASN A 220 -2.59 -8.61 -1.39
N TYR A 221 -2.36 -8.43 -0.09
CA TYR A 221 -1.57 -7.31 0.45
C TYR A 221 -0.15 -7.30 -0.09
N VAL A 222 0.54 -8.45 -0.09
CA VAL A 222 1.89 -8.59 -0.66
C VAL A 222 1.89 -8.34 -2.17
N ALA A 223 0.86 -8.76 -2.91
CA ALA A 223 0.73 -8.45 -4.32
C ALA A 223 0.64 -6.93 -4.59
N GLY A 224 -0.05 -6.18 -3.72
CA GLY A 224 -0.10 -4.72 -3.76
C GLY A 224 1.26 -4.07 -3.54
N ILE A 225 2.01 -4.52 -2.52
CA ILE A 225 3.38 -4.07 -2.26
C ILE A 225 4.27 -4.33 -3.49
N ASN A 226 4.25 -5.56 -4.01
CA ASN A 226 5.06 -5.95 -5.15
C ASN A 226 4.72 -5.17 -6.42
N ARG A 227 3.45 -4.80 -6.62
CA ARG A 227 3.05 -3.93 -7.72
C ARG A 227 3.74 -2.57 -7.61
N TYR A 228 3.70 -1.93 -6.45
CA TYR A 228 4.37 -0.65 -6.24
C TYR A 228 5.88 -0.75 -6.44
N ILE A 229 6.53 -1.80 -5.91
CA ILE A 229 7.96 -2.04 -6.11
C ILE A 229 8.30 -2.13 -7.61
N ALA A 230 7.49 -2.84 -8.39
CA ALA A 230 7.71 -2.98 -9.83
C ALA A 230 7.59 -1.64 -10.57
N GLU A 231 6.66 -0.76 -10.16
CA GLU A 231 6.51 0.57 -10.75
C GLU A 231 7.62 1.53 -10.32
N ALA A 232 8.07 1.45 -9.06
CA ALA A 232 9.13 2.29 -8.52
C ALA A 232 10.54 1.95 -9.07
N THR A 233 10.70 0.75 -9.66
CA THR A 233 11.97 0.27 -10.22
C THR A 233 12.00 0.20 -11.75
N ALA A 234 10.88 0.53 -12.41
CA ALA A 234 10.78 0.61 -13.87
C ALA A 234 11.43 1.89 -14.43
#